data_AF-A0A522B606-F1
#
_entry.id   AF-A0A522B606-F1
#
_cell.length_a   1.000
_cell.length_b   1.000
_cell.length_c   1.000
_cell.angle_alpha   90.00
_cell.angle_beta   90.00
_cell.angle_gamma   90.00
#
_symmetry.space_group_name_H-M   'P 1'
#
loop_
_entity.id
_entity.type
_entity.pdbx_description
1 polymer ?
#
loop_
_entity_poly.entity_id
_entity_poly.type
_entity_poly.pdbx_seq_one_letter_code
_entity_poly.pdbx_strand_id
1 'polypeptide(L)'
;MALARTNLTLPEELLAEVDAIAGPRGRSRYVADAVAQRVKRDRLLRAIEASVGSLVPPGGRPLTRLEVAALVDDLRAEVSG
;
A
#
# COMPACT_ATOMS: atom_id res chain seq x y z
N MET A 1 -19.12 7.62 -7.59
CA MET A 1 -17.86 8.40 -7.49
C MET A 1 -17.59 9.05 -8.83
N ALA A 2 -17.12 10.29 -8.85
CA ALA A 2 -16.69 10.95 -10.09
C ALA A 2 -15.31 10.42 -10.51
N LEU A 3 -15.10 10.19 -11.81
CA LEU A 3 -13.81 9.79 -12.37
C LEU A 3 -13.03 11.03 -12.78
N ALA A 4 -11.78 11.15 -12.32
CA ALA A 4 -10.85 12.18 -12.77
C ALA A 4 -9.90 11.58 -13.82
N ARG A 5 -9.86 12.18 -15.02
CA ARG A 5 -8.91 11.77 -16.06
C ARG A 5 -7.52 12.32 -15.71
N THR A 6 -6.55 11.44 -15.60
CA THR A 6 -5.15 11.77 -15.31
C THR A 6 -4.26 10.99 -16.27
N ASN A 7 -3.23 11.62 -16.83
CA ASN A 7 -2.23 10.93 -17.65
C ASN A 7 -1.11 10.43 -16.73
N LEU A 8 -0.84 9.13 -16.77
CA LEU A 8 0.21 8.47 -16.00
C LEU A 8 1.17 7.79 -16.99
N THR A 9 2.47 8.01 -16.79
CA THR A 9 3.52 7.31 -17.55
C THR A 9 4.02 6.16 -16.71
N LEU A 10 4.09 4.97 -17.31
CA LEU A 10 4.55 3.73 -16.70
C LEU A 10 5.64 3.11 -17.58
N PRO A 11 6.58 2.34 -17.01
CA PRO A 11 7.51 1.53 -17.79
C PRO A 11 6.76 0.60 -18.75
N GLU A 12 7.32 0.39 -19.94
CA GLU A 12 6.68 -0.40 -20.99
C GLU A 12 6.54 -1.87 -20.59
N GLU A 13 7.57 -2.41 -19.92
CA GLU A 13 7.59 -3.78 -19.41
C GLU A 13 6.47 -4.02 -18.40
N LEU A 14 6.29 -3.08 -17.46
CA LEU A 14 5.22 -3.15 -16.48
C LEU A 14 3.84 -3.04 -17.12
N LEU A 15 3.70 -2.19 -18.15
CA LEU A 15 2.44 -2.06 -18.88
C LEU A 15 2.08 -3.36 -19.62
N ALA A 16 3.08 -4.03 -20.19
CA ALA A 16 2.93 -5.32 -20.85
C ALA A 16 2.50 -6.43 -19.88
N GLU A 17 3.05 -6.43 -18.65
CA GLU A 17 2.60 -7.35 -17.58
C GLU A 17 1.14 -7.11 -17.19
N VAL A 18 0.78 -5.84 -17.01
CA VAL A 18 -0.62 -5.47 -16.72
C VAL A 18 -1.55 -5.90 -17.85
N ASP A 19 -1.12 -5.78 -19.11
CA ASP A 19 -1.86 -6.27 -20.26
C ASP A 19 -2.06 -7.77 -20.27
N ALA A 20 -1.02 -8.53 -19.93
CA ALA A 20 -1.12 -9.98 -19.87
C ALA A 20 -2.15 -10.44 -18.82
N ILE A 21 -2.28 -9.71 -17.71
CA ILE A 21 -3.19 -10.05 -16.60
C ILE A 21 -4.60 -9.49 -16.82
N ALA A 22 -4.71 -8.19 -17.11
CA ALA A 22 -5.98 -7.47 -17.14
C ALA A 22 -6.58 -7.35 -18.56
N GLY A 23 -5.77 -7.61 -19.59
CA GLY A 23 -6.11 -7.36 -20.98
C GLY A 23 -6.07 -5.87 -21.36
N PRO A 24 -6.08 -5.54 -22.67
CA PRO A 24 -5.89 -4.18 -23.17
C PRO A 24 -6.94 -3.16 -22.69
N ARG A 25 -8.14 -3.64 -22.35
CA ARG A 25 -9.27 -2.82 -21.87
C ARG A 25 -9.37 -2.76 -20.34
N GLY A 26 -8.63 -3.61 -19.62
CA GLY A 26 -8.68 -3.73 -18.17
C GLY A 26 -7.67 -2.85 -17.42
N ARG A 27 -6.71 -2.24 -18.12
CA ARG A 27 -5.60 -1.48 -17.52
C ARG A 27 -6.04 -0.46 -16.48
N SER A 28 -6.97 0.43 -16.84
CA SER A 28 -7.39 1.52 -15.95
C SER A 28 -7.99 1.01 -14.66
N ARG A 29 -8.77 -0.09 -14.72
CA ARG A 29 -9.34 -0.71 -13.53
C ARG A 29 -8.28 -1.41 -12.71
N TYR A 30 -7.40 -2.18 -13.34
CA TYR A 30 -6.30 -2.87 -12.66
C TYR A 30 -5.41 -1.87 -11.90
N VAL A 31 -4.99 -0.79 -12.57
CA VAL A 31 -4.18 0.26 -11.95
C VAL A 31 -4.94 0.96 -10.82
N ALA A 32 -6.22 1.30 -11.02
CA ALA A 32 -7.02 1.93 -9.98
C ALA A 32 -7.15 1.04 -8.73
N ASP A 33 -7.41 -0.26 -8.91
CA ASP A 33 -7.55 -1.22 -7.81
C ASP A 33 -6.22 -1.40 -7.06
N ALA A 34 -5.11 -1.54 -7.79
CA ALA A 34 -3.77 -1.66 -7.20
C ALA A 34 -3.37 -0.40 -6.42
N VAL A 35 -3.60 0.78 -6.98
CA VAL A 35 -3.33 2.06 -6.31
C VAL A 35 -4.23 2.23 -5.09
N ALA A 36 -5.52 1.91 -5.18
CA ALA A 36 -6.43 1.99 -4.04
C ALA A 36 -6.00 1.05 -2.90
N GLN A 37 -5.58 -0.17 -3.23
CA GLN A 37 -5.05 -1.12 -2.25
C GLN A 37 -3.77 -0.59 -1.59
N ARG A 38 -2.84 -0.03 -2.37
CA ARG A 38 -1.60 0.55 -1.83
C ARG A 38 -1.88 1.75 -0.93
N VAL A 39 -2.74 2.68 -1.36
CA VAL A 39 -3.13 3.84 -0.54
C VAL A 39 -3.78 3.42 0.77
N LYS A 40 -4.65 2.39 0.75
CA LYS A 40 -5.26 1.87 1.98
C LYS A 40 -4.20 1.32 2.94
N ARG A 41 -3.22 0.57 2.44
CA ARG A 41 -2.10 0.05 3.26
C ARG A 41 -1.25 1.19 3.83
N ASP A 42 -0.87 2.16 3.01
CA ASP A 42 -0.07 3.30 3.46
C ASP A 42 -0.78 4.11 4.55
N ARG A 43 -2.11 4.25 4.46
CA ARG A 43 -2.93 4.87 5.52
C ARG A 43 -2.91 4.07 6.83
N LEU A 44 -2.98 2.74 6.75
CA LEU A 44 -2.91 1.87 7.93
C LEU A 44 -1.53 1.97 8.60
N LEU A 45 -0.45 1.95 7.82
CA LEU A 45 0.91 2.10 8.34
C LEU A 45 1.08 3.47 9.01
N ARG A 46 0.60 4.55 8.39
CA ARG A 46 0.62 5.88 9.02
C ARG A 46 -0.21 5.94 10.31
N ALA A 47 -1.35 5.26 10.36
CA ALA A 47 -2.16 5.20 11.57
C ALA A 47 -1.43 4.44 12.70
N ILE A 48 -0.71 3.37 12.37
CA ILE A 48 0.15 2.63 13.28
C ILE A 48 1.29 3.52 13.80
N GLU A 49 1.99 4.23 12.92
CA GLU A 49 3.02 5.22 13.29
C GLU A 49 2.45 6.33 14.19
N ALA A 50 1.22 6.79 13.93
CA ALA A 50 0.56 7.81 14.75
C ALA A 50 0.07 7.28 16.11
N SER A 51 -0.10 5.96 16.26
CA SER A 51 -0.55 5.29 17.49
C SER A 51 0.60 4.91 18.43
N VAL A 52 1.80 5.46 18.22
CA VAL A 52 2.95 5.26 19.10
C VAL A 52 2.57 5.60 20.56
N GLY A 53 2.84 4.67 21.48
CA GLY A 53 2.53 4.82 22.90
C GLY A 53 1.11 4.38 23.32
N SER A 54 0.19 4.12 22.38
CA SER A 54 -1.14 3.54 22.66
C SER A 54 -1.37 2.18 21.99
N LEU A 55 -0.52 1.81 21.02
CA LEU A 55 -0.56 0.51 20.39
C LEU A 55 -0.04 -0.57 21.35
N VAL A 56 -0.97 -1.34 21.93
CA VAL A 56 -0.66 -2.46 22.84
C VAL A 56 -0.97 -3.78 22.12
N PRO A 57 0.04 -4.60 21.78
CA PRO A 57 -0.19 -5.94 21.26
C PRO A 57 -0.87 -6.83 22.33
N PRO A 58 -1.61 -7.88 21.92
CA PRO A 58 -2.28 -8.77 22.86
C PRO A 58 -1.31 -9.32 23.92
N GLY A 59 -1.61 -9.10 25.19
CA GLY A 59 -0.79 -9.55 26.32
C GLY A 59 0.48 -8.74 26.60
N GLY A 60 0.68 -7.60 25.93
CA GLY A 60 1.91 -6.81 26.01
C GLY A 60 1.77 -5.44 26.68
N ARG A 61 2.86 -4.67 26.60
CA ARG A 61 2.92 -3.24 26.95
C ARG A 61 2.82 -2.37 25.68
N PRO A 62 2.48 -1.08 25.79
CA PRO A 62 2.55 -0.18 24.64
C PRO A 62 3.92 -0.24 23.96
N LEU A 63 3.91 -0.29 22.63
CA LEU A 63 5.14 -0.24 21.84
C LEU A 63 5.76 1.15 21.87
N THR A 64 7.08 1.19 21.97
CA THR A 64 7.88 2.41 21.84
C THR A 64 7.92 2.87 20.39
N ARG A 65 8.31 4.13 20.16
CA ARG A 65 8.44 4.70 18.81
C ARG A 65 9.35 3.86 17.90
N LEU A 66 10.46 3.35 18.43
CA LEU A 66 11.41 2.54 17.68
C LEU A 66 10.84 1.17 17.31
N GLU A 67 10.13 0.52 18.24
CA GLU A 67 9.46 -0.77 18.00
C GLU A 67 8.34 -0.64 16.95
N VAL A 68 7.58 0.46 16.97
CA VAL A 68 6.56 0.72 15.94
C VAL A 68 7.20 0.99 14.57
N ALA A 69 8.30 1.74 14.52
CA ALA A 69 9.02 1.99 13.27
C ALA A 69 9.55 0.70 12.64
N ALA A 70 10.18 -0.18 13.44
CA ALA A 70 10.65 -1.48 12.99
C ALA A 70 9.51 -2.36 12.46
N LEU A 71 8.38 -2.42 13.19
CA LEU A 71 7.18 -3.15 12.75
C LEU A 71 6.66 -2.64 11.41
N VAL A 72 6.64 -1.32 11.21
CA VAL A 72 6.19 -0.72 9.95
C VAL A 72 7.14 -1.05 8.81
N ASP A 73 8.45 -1.08 9.06
CA ASP A 73 9.44 -1.44 8.05
C ASP A 73 9.36 -2.93 7.67
N ASP A 74 9.14 -3.82 8.64
CA ASP A 74 8.89 -5.24 8.38
C ASP A 74 7.63 -5.44 7.52
N LEU A 75 6.53 -4.77 7.88
CA LEU A 75 5.28 -4.79 7.11
C LEU A 75 5.43 -4.18 5.71
N ARG A 76 6.38 -3.26 5.50
CA ARG A 76 6.72 -2.76 4.16
C ARG A 76 7.51 -3.79 3.37
N ALA A 77 8.44 -4.50 4.01
CA ALA A 77 9.27 -5.51 3.37
C ALA A 77 8.47 -6.75 2.91
N GLU A 78 7.51 -7.23 3.72
CA GLU A 78 6.63 -8.35 3.38
C GLU A 78 5.73 -8.10 2.15
N VAL A 79 5.51 -6.82 1.80
CA VAL A 79 4.64 -6.42 0.68
C VAL A 79 5.42 -6.16 -0.61
N SER A 80 6.75 -6.07 -0.52
CA SER A 80 7.64 -5.79 -1.66
C SER A 80 8.39 -7.03 -2.18
N GLY A 81 8.24 -8.19 -1.53
CA GLY A 81 8.69 -9.50 -2.02
C GLY A 81 7.56 -10.30 -2.64
#